data_AF-A0A445EGE2-F1
#
_entry.id   AF-A0A445EGE2-F1
#
_cell.length_a   1.000
_cell.length_b   1.000
_cell.length_c   1.000
_cell.angle_alpha   90.00
_cell.angle_beta   90.00
_cell.angle_gamma   90.00
#
_symmetry.space_group_name_H-M   'P 1'
#
loop_
_entity.id
_entity.type
_entity.pdbx_description
1 polymer ?
#
loop_
_entity_poly.entity_id
_entity_poly.type
_entity_poly.pdbx_seq_one_letter_code
_entity_poly.pdbx_strand_id
1 'polypeptide(L)'
;MHGGISKLKELQFSSDFVVERQENGTQELGELVNLRGTFEIKKLENVVEGKEARNARIIDKKHIDYLLLKWCSDDDMVSSTQTERDILDSL
;
A
#
# COMPACT_ATOMS: atom_id res chain seq x y z
N MET A 1 -41.35 10.47 1.58
CA MET A 1 -40.08 10.59 2.33
C MET A 1 -40.01 9.45 3.33
N HIS A 2 -39.11 8.49 3.11
CA HIS A 2 -38.58 7.53 4.09
C HIS A 2 -37.15 7.27 3.59
N GLY A 3 -36.07 7.82 4.15
CA GLY A 3 -35.70 7.86 5.55
C GLY A 3 -34.79 6.66 5.82
N GLY A 4 -33.48 6.77 5.56
CA GLY A 4 -32.54 5.72 5.97
C GLY A 4 -31.18 5.57 5.26
N ILE A 5 -30.49 6.63 4.82
CA ILE A 5 -29.02 6.56 4.59
C ILE A 5 -28.26 7.12 5.83
N SER A 6 -28.93 7.20 6.97
CA SER A 6 -28.43 7.91 8.16
C SER A 6 -27.36 7.13 8.96
N LYS A 7 -26.73 6.09 8.40
CA LYS A 7 -25.76 5.28 9.16
C LYS A 7 -24.74 4.50 8.33
N LEU A 8 -24.22 5.07 7.25
CA LEU A 8 -22.85 4.72 6.81
C LEU A 8 -21.89 5.61 7.60
N LYS A 9 -21.74 5.33 8.91
CA LYS A 9 -20.87 6.16 9.76
C LYS A 9 -19.40 6.03 9.39
N GLU A 10 -19.02 4.95 8.70
CA GLU A 10 -17.69 4.77 8.12
C GLU A 10 -17.85 4.03 6.79
N LEU A 11 -17.86 4.77 5.68
CA LEU A 11 -17.57 4.17 4.37
C LEU A 11 -16.08 3.80 4.41
N GLN A 12 -15.75 2.58 4.87
CA GLN A 12 -14.41 2.03 4.66
C GLN A 12 -14.24 1.83 3.16
N PHE A 13 -13.59 2.79 2.52
CA PHE A 13 -13.16 2.64 1.14
C PHE A 13 -11.98 1.68 1.17
N SER A 14 -12.16 0.47 0.65
CA SER A 14 -11.02 -0.41 0.41
C SER A 14 -10.39 0.03 -0.89
N SER A 15 -9.16 0.53 -0.81
CA SER A 15 -8.36 0.86 -2.00
C SER A 15 -7.19 -0.11 -2.07
N ASP A 16 -6.92 -0.64 -3.26
CA ASP A 16 -5.75 -1.47 -3.52
C ASP A 16 -4.82 -0.84 -4.54
N PHE A 17 -3.51 -1.02 -4.32
CA PHE A 17 -2.45 -0.58 -5.21
C PHE A 17 -1.56 -1.77 -5.56
N VAL A 18 -1.25 -1.93 -6.84
CA VAL A 18 -0.38 -2.99 -7.34
C VAL A 18 0.94 -2.35 -7.74
N VAL A 19 2.03 -2.74 -7.08
CA VAL A 19 3.36 -2.25 -7.43
C VAL A 19 3.76 -2.83 -8.78
N GLU A 20 4.14 -1.95 -9.71
CA GLU A 20 4.69 -2.34 -11.00
C GLU A 20 6.21 -2.51 -10.92
N ARG A 21 6.76 -3.44 -11.71
CA ARG A 21 8.20 -3.69 -11.80
C ARG A 21 8.88 -2.65 -12.70
N GLN A 22 8.90 -1.41 -12.27
CA GLN A 22 9.56 -0.28 -12.96
C GLN A 22 10.32 0.56 -11.92
N GLU A 23 11.31 1.37 -12.34
CA GLU A 23 12.12 2.18 -11.40
C GLU A 23 11.28 3.14 -10.51
N ASN A 24 10.03 3.39 -10.88
CA ASN A 24 9.11 4.29 -10.20
C ASN A 24 7.83 3.59 -9.69
N GLY A 25 7.86 2.27 -9.48
CA GLY A 25 6.66 1.46 -9.19
C GLY A 25 5.84 1.89 -7.98
N THR A 26 6.44 2.64 -7.06
CA THR A 26 5.83 3.20 -5.84
C THR A 26 5.66 4.72 -5.86
N GLN A 27 6.13 5.42 -6.91
CA GLN A 27 6.07 6.89 -6.96
C GLN A 27 4.63 7.38 -7.06
N GLU A 28 3.83 6.74 -7.91
CA GLU A 28 2.40 7.07 -8.07
C GLU A 28 1.64 6.88 -6.76
N LEU A 29 2.02 5.86 -5.98
CA LEU A 29 1.47 5.62 -4.65
C LEU A 29 1.75 6.78 -3.68
N GLY A 30 2.88 7.46 -3.83
CA GLY A 30 3.23 8.67 -3.08
C GLY A 30 2.30 9.86 -3.34
N GLU A 31 1.64 9.90 -4.50
CA GLU A 31 0.73 10.97 -4.91
C GLU A 31 -0.71 10.74 -4.40
N LEU A 32 -1.03 9.50 -4.00
CA LEU A 32 -2.32 9.13 -3.41
C LEU A 32 -2.41 9.63 -1.95
N VAL A 33 -2.79 10.90 -1.77
CA VAL A 33 -2.83 11.57 -0.45
C VAL A 33 -4.19 11.51 0.25
N ASN A 34 -5.25 11.13 -0.46
CA ASN A 34 -6.63 11.12 0.05
C ASN A 34 -7.18 9.70 0.30
N LEU A 35 -6.30 8.76 0.65
CA LEU A 35 -6.69 7.40 1.01
C LEU A 35 -7.27 7.37 2.43
N ARG A 36 -8.37 6.63 2.61
CA ARG A 36 -9.06 6.49 3.89
C ARG A 36 -9.51 5.05 4.10
N GLY A 37 -9.57 4.59 5.35
CA GLY A 37 -10.04 3.25 5.66
C GLY A 37 -8.96 2.19 5.46
N THR A 38 -9.30 1.08 4.81
CA THR A 38 -8.39 -0.04 4.58
C THR A 38 -7.67 0.14 3.25
N PHE A 39 -6.34 0.01 3.27
CA PHE A 39 -5.50 0.14 2.10
C PHE A 39 -4.62 -1.09 1.90
N GLU A 40 -4.62 -1.66 0.71
CA GLU A 40 -3.82 -2.86 0.38
C GLU A 40 -2.75 -2.53 -0.67
N ILE A 41 -1.50 -2.91 -0.40
CA ILE A 41 -0.39 -2.84 -1.36
C ILE A 41 -0.01 -4.26 -1.75
N LYS A 42 -0.08 -4.56 -3.05
CA LYS A 42 0.20 -5.87 -3.63
C LYS A 42 1.48 -5.83 -4.44
N LYS A 43 2.09 -6.99 -4.60
CA LYS A 43 3.30 -7.22 -5.39
C LYS A 43 4.54 -6.49 -4.88
N LEU A 44 4.71 -6.41 -3.56
CA LEU A 44 5.85 -5.74 -2.94
C LEU A 44 7.21 -6.37 -3.30
N GLU A 45 7.24 -7.58 -3.85
CA GLU A 45 8.44 -8.19 -4.46
C GLU A 45 8.99 -7.41 -5.67
N ASN A 46 8.18 -6.53 -6.27
CA ASN A 46 8.64 -5.65 -7.34
C ASN A 46 9.48 -4.47 -6.84
N VAL A 47 9.44 -4.16 -5.54
CA VAL A 47 10.26 -3.12 -4.91
C VAL A 47 11.64 -3.69 -4.65
N VAL A 48 12.68 -3.10 -5.25
CA VAL A 48 14.04 -3.65 -5.15
C VAL A 48 14.83 -3.04 -3.99
N GLU A 49 14.52 -1.79 -3.63
CA GLU A 49 15.24 -1.05 -2.60
C GLU A 49 14.29 -0.34 -1.63
N GLY A 50 14.66 -0.23 -0.36
CA GLY A 50 13.89 0.55 0.62
C GLY A 50 13.71 2.02 0.21
N LYS A 51 14.66 2.59 -0.53
CA LYS A 51 14.52 3.96 -1.07
C LYS A 51 13.30 4.10 -1.99
N GLU A 52 13.03 3.08 -2.81
CA GLU A 52 11.84 3.04 -3.66
C GLU A 52 10.58 2.91 -2.79
N ALA A 53 10.58 2.05 -1.77
CA ALA A 53 9.46 1.92 -0.84
C ALA A 53 9.08 3.27 -0.19
N ARG A 54 10.06 4.10 0.14
CA ARG A 54 9.85 5.43 0.73
C ARG A 54 9.06 6.39 -0.16
N ASN A 55 9.09 6.21 -1.47
CA ASN A 55 8.27 7.01 -2.39
C ASN A 55 6.77 6.75 -2.19
N ALA A 56 6.38 5.60 -1.63
CA ALA A 56 5.00 5.32 -1.26
C ALA A 56 4.47 6.28 -0.19
N ARG A 57 5.33 6.90 0.62
CA ARG A 57 4.96 7.90 1.65
C ARG A 57 3.78 7.43 2.52
N ILE A 58 3.86 6.22 3.07
CA ILE A 58 2.73 5.64 3.81
C ILE A 58 2.50 6.41 5.11
N ILE A 59 3.57 6.84 5.76
CA ILE A 59 3.54 7.67 6.98
C ILE A 59 2.72 8.97 6.78
N ASP A 60 2.68 9.52 5.56
CA ASP A 60 1.93 10.75 5.26
C ASP A 60 0.42 10.51 5.13
N LYS A 61 -0.05 9.26 4.97
CA LYS A 61 -1.45 8.88 4.71
C LYS A 61 -2.22 8.69 6.02
N LYS A 62 -2.44 9.80 6.73
CA LYS A 62 -2.99 9.86 8.10
C LYS A 62 -4.42 9.32 8.31
N HIS A 63 -5.14 9.01 7.24
CA HIS A 63 -6.53 8.58 7.30
C HIS A 63 -6.73 7.09 6.97
N ILE A 64 -5.63 6.36 6.76
CA ILE A 64 -5.66 4.90 6.65
C ILE A 64 -5.80 4.33 8.06
N ASP A 65 -6.83 3.49 8.24
CA ASP A 65 -7.08 2.76 9.49
C ASP A 65 -6.35 1.42 9.50
N TYR A 66 -6.24 0.76 8.34
CA TYR A 66 -5.58 -0.53 8.18
C TYR A 66 -4.72 -0.55 6.92
N LEU A 67 -3.49 -1.02 7.04
CA LEU A 67 -2.58 -1.24 5.92
C LEU A 67 -2.34 -2.75 5.76
N LEU A 68 -2.61 -3.27 4.57
CA LEU A 68 -2.33 -4.66 4.19
C LEU A 68 -1.18 -4.68 3.20
N LEU A 69 -0.15 -5.45 3.49
CA LEU A 69 1.04 -5.58 2.66
C LEU A 69 1.14 -7.00 2.15
N LYS A 70 1.20 -7.16 0.83
CA LYS A 70 1.20 -8.47 0.18
C LYS A 70 2.35 -8.61 -0.81
N TRP A 71 3.22 -9.56 -0.50
CA TRP A 71 4.19 -10.14 -1.44
C TRP A 71 3.55 -11.31 -2.18
N CYS A 72 3.97 -11.54 -3.42
CA CYS A 72 3.64 -12.79 -4.10
C CYS A 72 4.29 -13.97 -3.37
N SER A 73 3.58 -15.09 -3.32
CA SER A 73 4.07 -16.33 -2.71
C SER A 73 4.76 -17.25 -3.73
N ASP A 74 4.83 -16.85 -5.01
CA ASP A 74 5.48 -17.65 -6.04
C ASP A 74 7.00 -17.62 -5.86
N ASP A 75 7.56 -18.81 -5.69
CA ASP A 75 8.95 -19.18 -5.34
C ASP A 75 10.02 -18.60 -6.30
N ASP A 76 9.62 -18.01 -7.43
CA ASP A 76 10.51 -17.53 -8.49
C ASP A 76 11.11 -16.14 -8.25
N MET A 77 10.65 -15.38 -7.25
CA MET A 77 11.23 -14.10 -6.86
C MET A 77 11.95 -14.24 -5.52
N VAL A 78 13.27 -14.42 -5.56
CA VAL A 78 14.13 -14.47 -4.37
C VAL A 78 14.29 -13.06 -3.80
N SER A 79 13.27 -12.52 -3.11
CA SER A 79 13.50 -11.45 -2.14
C SER A 79 14.17 -12.06 -0.92
N SER A 80 15.35 -11.56 -0.56
CA SER A 80 15.96 -11.97 0.71
C SER A 80 15.09 -11.45 1.86
N THR A 81 14.97 -12.19 2.96
CA THR A 81 14.25 -11.73 4.17
C THR A 81 14.79 -10.38 4.67
N GLN A 82 16.06 -10.05 4.36
CA GLN A 82 16.62 -8.75 4.67
C GLN A 82 16.04 -7.64 3.79
N THR A 83 15.93 -7.87 2.48
CA THR A 83 15.31 -6.93 1.54
C THR A 83 13.87 -6.60 1.93
N GLU A 84 13.09 -7.60 2.33
CA GLU A 84 11.70 -7.41 2.79
C GLU A 84 11.65 -6.53 4.05
N ARG A 85 12.56 -6.75 5.01
CA ARG A 85 12.68 -5.92 6.22
C ARG A 85 13.07 -4.50 5.87
N ASP A 86 14.03 -4.31 4.97
CA ASP A 86 14.49 -2.99 4.56
C ASP A 86 13.35 -2.21 3.85
N ILE A 87 12.53 -2.90 3.04
CA ILE A 87 11.32 -2.34 2.42
C ILE A 87 10.30 -1.95 3.49
N LEU A 88 9.99 -2.86 4.43
CA LEU A 88 9.05 -2.62 5.52
C LEU A 88 9.45 -1.42 6.40
N ASP A 89 10.74 -1.30 6.73
CA ASP A 89 11.28 -0.20 7.53
C ASP A 89 11.27 1.14 6.77
N SER A 90 11.13 1.10 5.44
CA SER A 90 11.19 2.29 4.59
C SER A 90 9.82 2.83 4.11
N LEU A 91 8.72 2.12 4.36
CA LEU A 91 7.36 2.52 3.95
C LEU A 91 6.82 3.76 4.70
#